data_AF-H5XZX8-F1
#
_entry.id   AF-H5XZX8-F1
#
_cell.length_a   1.000
_cell.length_b   1.000
_cell.length_c   1.000
_cell.angle_alpha   90.00
_cell.angle_beta   90.00
_cell.angle_gamma   90.00
#
_symmetry.space_group_name_H-M   'P 1'
#
loop_
_entity.id
_entity.type
_entity.pdbx_description
1 polymer ?
#
loop_
_entity_poly.entity_id
_entity_poly.type
_entity_poly.pdbx_seq_one_letter_code
_entity_poly.pdbx_strand_id
1 'polypeptide(L)'
;MIRLTPTQLSDIQSLVENPAVDQTGVDFQGNGLMKVTIISKLDADREDIDKVLQQIFPGMEYRGTVGVEVSNGELYEFYFIDWNGETLINLLMKKAPVGAEAEKKYPNLIVP
;
A
#
# COMPACT_ATOMS: atom_id res chain seq x y z
N MET A 1 12.79 17.01 7.97
CA MET A 1 13.19 15.73 7.36
C MET A 1 13.52 14.69 8.41
N ILE A 2 12.48 14.04 8.92
CA ILE A 2 12.62 12.81 9.71
C ILE A 2 12.98 11.70 8.72
N ARG A 3 14.23 11.26 8.77
CA ARG A 3 14.70 10.10 8.01
C ARG A 3 14.32 8.83 8.76
N LEU A 4 13.96 7.78 8.03
CA LEU A 4 13.84 6.46 8.65
C LEU A 4 15.15 6.07 9.28
N THR A 5 15.03 5.48 10.46
CA THR A 5 16.16 4.82 11.10
C THR A 5 16.57 3.59 10.28
N PRO A 6 17.83 3.14 10.40
CA PRO A 6 18.26 1.88 9.78
C PRO A 6 17.38 0.69 10.20
N THR A 7 16.88 0.69 11.44
CA THR A 7 15.95 -0.32 11.94
C THR A 7 14.63 -0.28 11.19
N GLN A 8 14.00 0.89 11.04
CA GLN A 8 12.76 1.01 10.28
C GLN A 8 12.93 0.60 8.80
N LEU A 9 14.06 0.95 8.17
CA LEU A 9 14.35 0.48 6.81
C LEU A 9 14.46 -1.04 6.73
N SER A 10 15.12 -1.66 7.73
CA SER A 10 15.20 -3.11 7.84
C SER A 10 13.81 -3.73 8.07
N ASP A 11 13.02 -3.15 8.96
CA ASP A 11 11.68 -3.65 9.29
C ASP A 11 10.76 -3.60 8.07
N ILE A 12 10.82 -2.53 7.27
CA ILE A 12 10.09 -2.44 5.99
C ILE A 12 10.52 -3.55 5.03
N GLN A 13 11.83 -3.82 4.91
CA GLN A 13 12.32 -4.88 4.03
C GLN A 13 11.89 -6.27 4.52
N SER A 14 11.81 -6.48 5.83
CA SER A 14 11.34 -7.72 6.45
C SER A 14 9.82 -7.90 6.40
N LEU A 15 9.04 -6.87 6.03
CA LEU A 15 7.58 -6.99 5.93
C LEU A 15 7.14 -8.09 4.96
N VAL A 16 7.92 -8.43 3.94
CA VAL A 16 7.61 -9.54 3.01
C VAL A 16 7.57 -10.91 3.70
N GLU A 17 8.12 -11.05 4.90
CA GLU A 17 8.01 -12.25 5.74
C GLU A 17 6.63 -12.34 6.42
N ASN A 18 5.87 -11.24 6.47
CA ASN A 18 4.51 -11.24 6.97
C ASN A 18 3.58 -12.02 5.99
N PRO A 19 2.74 -12.94 6.49
CA PRO A 19 1.87 -13.74 5.63
C PRO A 19 0.89 -12.91 4.79
N ALA A 20 0.55 -11.69 5.21
CA ALA A 20 -0.36 -10.76 4.53
C ALA A 20 0.31 -9.87 3.47
N VAL A 21 1.65 -9.84 3.39
CA VAL A 21 2.40 -8.95 2.49
C VAL A 21 3.02 -9.77 1.36
N ASP A 22 2.90 -9.26 0.13
CA ASP A 22 3.51 -9.83 -1.08
C ASP A 22 4.83 -9.12 -1.40
N GLN A 23 4.81 -7.78 -1.39
CA GLN A 23 5.95 -6.96 -1.81
C GLN A 23 6.07 -5.68 -0.98
N THR A 24 7.29 -5.18 -0.85
CA THR A 24 7.59 -3.86 -0.28
C THR A 24 8.64 -3.13 -1.11
N GLY A 25 8.54 -1.80 -1.14
CA GLY A 25 9.52 -0.93 -1.79
C GLY A 25 9.69 0.39 -1.05
N VAL A 26 10.87 0.98 -1.18
CA VAL A 26 11.18 2.32 -0.69
C VAL A 26 11.76 3.12 -1.85
N ASP A 27 11.18 4.29 -2.09
CA ASP A 27 11.54 5.18 -3.19
C ASP A 27 11.76 6.60 -2.66
N PHE A 28 12.76 7.30 -3.19
CA PHE A 28 13.11 8.66 -2.77
C PHE A 28 12.79 9.62 -3.90
N GLN A 29 11.81 10.49 -3.68
CA GLN A 29 11.40 11.50 -4.64
C GLN A 29 12.39 12.68 -4.62
N GLY A 30 12.59 13.32 -5.77
CA GLY A 30 13.57 14.41 -5.93
C GLY A 30 13.31 15.65 -5.07
N ASN A 31 12.12 15.77 -4.47
CA ASN A 31 11.76 16.82 -3.52
C ASN A 31 12.08 16.45 -2.06
N GLY A 32 12.73 15.31 -1.82
CA GLY A 32 13.08 14.83 -0.48
C GLY A 32 11.97 14.06 0.23
N LEU A 33 10.79 13.90 -0.38
CA LEU A 33 9.77 13.00 0.12
C LEU A 33 10.21 11.55 -0.06
N MET A 34 9.96 10.75 0.96
CA MET A 34 10.19 9.32 0.90
C MET A 34 8.84 8.60 0.76
N LYS A 35 8.80 7.66 -0.16
CA LYS A 35 7.63 6.86 -0.47
C LYS A 35 7.90 5.40 -0.13
N VAL A 36 7.12 4.86 0.79
CA VAL A 36 7.09 3.42 1.10
C VAL A 36 5.91 2.82 0.36
N THR A 37 6.11 1.76 -0.40
CA THR A 37 5.03 1.03 -1.08
C THR A 37 4.94 -0.36 -0.50
N ILE A 38 3.73 -0.79 -0.15
CA ILE A 38 3.45 -2.11 0.40
C ILE A 38 2.31 -2.70 -0.41
N ILE A 39 2.52 -3.91 -0.91
CA ILE A 39 1.53 -4.65 -1.68
C ILE A 39 1.15 -5.88 -0.87
N SER A 40 -0.14 -6.04 -0.59
CA SER A 40 -0.66 -7.19 0.15
C SER A 40 -0.70 -8.44 -0.72
N LYS A 41 -0.83 -9.59 -0.07
CA LYS A 41 -1.35 -10.80 -0.72
C LYS A 41 -2.83 -10.66 -1.03
N LEU A 42 -3.31 -11.55 -1.90
CA LEU A 42 -4.72 -11.62 -2.32
C LEU A 42 -5.63 -11.76 -1.10
N ASP A 43 -6.62 -10.86 -1.01
CA ASP A 43 -7.65 -10.84 0.04
C ASP A 43 -7.10 -10.81 1.48
N ALA A 44 -5.89 -10.28 1.65
CA ALA A 44 -5.31 -10.07 2.98
C ALA A 44 -6.19 -9.13 3.83
N ASP A 45 -6.23 -9.40 5.14
CA ASP A 45 -6.89 -8.52 6.09
C ASP A 45 -6.05 -7.25 6.29
N ARG A 46 -6.71 -6.11 6.11
CA ARG A 46 -6.09 -4.80 6.31
C ARG A 46 -5.68 -4.59 7.76
N GLU A 47 -6.48 -5.06 8.73
CA GLU A 47 -6.18 -4.84 10.14
C GLU A 47 -4.85 -5.48 10.56
N ASP A 48 -4.49 -6.61 9.94
CA ASP A 48 -3.23 -7.30 10.23
C ASP A 48 -2.03 -6.56 9.69
N ILE A 49 -2.16 -5.91 8.54
CA ILE A 49 -1.12 -5.04 7.99
C ILE A 49 -1.01 -3.76 8.82
N ASP A 50 -2.15 -3.13 9.15
CA ASP A 50 -2.21 -1.90 9.93
C ASP A 50 -1.52 -2.05 11.31
N LYS A 51 -1.68 -3.20 11.97
CA LYS A 51 -0.99 -3.51 13.24
C LYS A 51 0.53 -3.48 13.11
N VAL A 52 1.07 -4.06 12.04
CA VAL A 52 2.52 -4.09 11.82
C VAL A 52 3.03 -2.72 11.41
N LEU A 53 2.27 -1.99 10.59
CA LEU A 53 2.64 -0.63 10.22
C LEU A 53 2.65 0.34 11.40
N GLN A 54 1.75 0.21 12.37
CA GLN A 54 1.81 0.99 13.60
C GLN A 54 3.08 0.73 14.43
N GLN A 55 3.66 -0.46 14.34
CA GLN A 55 4.91 -0.77 15.04
C GLN A 55 6.11 -0.08 14.38
N ILE A 56 6.13 -0.01 13.05
CA ILE A 56 7.22 0.60 12.26
C ILE A 56 7.08 2.13 12.20
N PHE A 57 5.84 2.62 12.03
CA PHE A 57 5.47 4.02 11.83
C PHE A 57 4.43 4.46 12.87
N PRO A 58 4.83 4.59 14.15
CA PRO A 58 3.89 5.00 15.18
C PRO A 58 3.34 6.39 14.90
N GLY A 59 2.02 6.55 15.04
CA GLY A 59 1.33 7.83 14.80
C GLY A 59 1.07 8.15 13.33
N MET A 60 1.04 7.13 12.47
CA MET A 60 0.59 7.27 11.08
C MET A 60 -0.87 7.76 10.99
N GLU A 61 -1.15 8.68 10.06
CA GLU A 61 -2.46 9.25 9.81
C GLU A 61 -2.98 8.78 8.44
N TYR A 62 -4.12 8.08 8.44
CA TYR A 62 -4.79 7.73 7.19
C TYR A 62 -5.33 9.00 6.54
N ARG A 63 -4.79 9.35 5.37
CA ARG A 63 -5.20 10.52 4.61
C ARG A 63 -6.32 10.21 3.61
N GLY A 64 -6.52 8.93 3.27
CA GLY A 64 -7.73 8.48 2.57
C GLY A 64 -7.59 7.13 1.87
N THR A 65 -8.74 6.55 1.52
CA THR A 65 -8.85 5.47 0.54
C THR A 65 -8.96 6.10 -0.83
N VAL A 66 -7.96 5.90 -1.68
CA VAL A 66 -7.94 6.50 -3.02
C VAL A 66 -8.33 5.41 -4.02
N GLY A 67 -9.57 4.94 -3.86
CA GLY A 67 -10.26 4.11 -4.84
C GLY A 67 -9.76 2.68 -5.02
N VAL A 68 -10.22 2.10 -6.13
CA VAL A 68 -9.87 0.77 -6.59
C VAL A 68 -9.17 0.91 -7.94
N GLU A 69 -7.98 0.35 -8.07
CA GLU A 69 -7.17 0.40 -9.29
C GLU A 69 -7.04 -1.01 -9.89
N VAL A 70 -7.03 -1.10 -11.22
CA VAL A 70 -6.66 -2.33 -11.92
C VAL A 70 -5.24 -2.15 -12.46
N SER A 71 -4.31 -2.96 -11.99
CA SER A 71 -2.92 -2.95 -12.44
C SER A 71 -2.49 -4.37 -12.81
N ASN A 72 -1.94 -4.56 -14.00
CA ASN A 72 -1.58 -5.88 -14.55
C ASN A 72 -2.72 -6.92 -14.51
N GLY A 73 -3.98 -6.47 -14.63
CA GLY A 73 -5.17 -7.34 -14.57
C GLY A 73 -5.59 -7.74 -13.16
N GLU A 74 -4.90 -7.28 -12.11
CA GLU A 74 -5.26 -7.50 -10.72
C GLU A 74 -5.98 -6.27 -10.13
N LEU A 75 -6.98 -6.51 -9.28
CA LEU A 75 -7.73 -5.48 -8.60
C LEU A 75 -7.05 -5.11 -7.28
N TYR A 76 -6.83 -3.82 -7.06
CA TYR A 76 -6.22 -3.29 -5.85
C TYR A 76 -7.13 -2.28 -5.18
N GLU A 77 -7.30 -2.38 -3.88
CA GLU A 77 -7.81 -1.29 -3.06
C GLU A 77 -6.63 -0.47 -2.53
N PHE A 78 -6.63 0.84 -2.78
CA PHE A 78 -5.48 1.69 -2.52
C PHE A 78 -5.69 2.63 -1.32
N TYR A 79 -4.70 2.68 -0.43
CA TYR A 79 -4.68 3.51 0.76
C TYR A 79 -3.46 4.42 0.79
N PHE A 80 -3.72 5.70 1.04
CA PHE A 80 -2.69 6.71 1.23
C PHE A 80 -2.57 7.07 2.70
N ILE A 81 -1.41 6.80 3.27
CA ILE A 81 -1.10 7.02 4.68
C ILE A 81 0.05 8.00 4.76
N ASP A 82 -0.12 9.04 5.57
CA ASP A 82 0.92 10.03 5.85
C ASP A 82 1.51 9.71 7.21
N TRP A 83 2.84 9.63 7.27
CA TRP A 83 3.57 9.60 8.52
C TRP A 83 4.41 10.88 8.57
N ASN A 84 4.16 11.71 9.58
CA ASN A 84 4.88 12.94 9.90
C ASN A 84 4.89 14.07 8.85
N GLY A 85 4.14 13.98 7.76
CA GLY A 85 4.07 15.00 6.71
C GLY A 85 5.20 14.93 5.68
N GLU A 86 6.19 14.04 5.85
CA GLU A 86 7.33 13.88 4.94
C GLU A 86 7.50 12.45 4.41
N THR A 87 6.86 11.47 5.04
CA THR A 87 6.87 10.06 4.61
C THR A 87 5.49 9.63 4.17
N LEU A 88 5.40 9.16 2.94
CA LEU A 88 4.16 8.68 2.35
C LEU A 88 4.19 7.16 2.25
N ILE A 89 3.15 6.50 2.74
CA ILE A 89 2.98 5.05 2.63
C ILE A 89 1.82 4.77 1.68
N ASN A 90 2.14 4.08 0.59
CA ASN A 90 1.20 3.55 -0.38
C ASN A 90 0.91 2.09 -0.03
N LEU A 91 -0.26 1.82 0.54
CA LEU A 91 -0.71 0.47 0.82
C LEU A 91 -1.69 0.02 -0.27
N LEU A 92 -1.32 -1.02 -1.01
CA LEU A 92 -2.06 -1.62 -2.11
C LEU A 92 -2.58 -2.98 -1.68
N MET A 93 -3.89 -3.09 -1.46
CA MET A 93 -4.54 -4.32 -1.03
C MET A 93 -5.06 -5.11 -2.24
N LYS A 94 -4.44 -6.24 -2.57
CA LYS A 94 -4.93 -7.13 -3.64
C LYS A 94 -6.30 -7.69 -3.28
N LYS A 95 -7.25 -7.62 -4.21
CA LYS A 95 -8.60 -8.18 -4.08
C LYS A 95 -8.85 -9.22 -5.17
N ALA A 96 -9.57 -10.29 -4.83
CA ALA A 96 -10.06 -11.20 -5.84
C ALA A 96 -10.92 -10.45 -6.87
N PRO A 97 -10.79 -10.76 -8.17
CA PRO A 97 -11.70 -10.23 -9.16
C PRO A 97 -13.12 -10.68 -8.80
N VAL A 98 -13.99 -9.72 -8.48
CA VAL A 98 -15.39 -10.01 -8.18
C VAL A 98 -16.03 -10.45 -9.50
N GLY A 99 -16.24 -11.75 -9.64
CA GLY A 99 -16.86 -12.35 -10.83
C GLY A 99 -18.14 -11.59 -11.21
N ALA A 100 -18.20 -11.12 -12.45
CA ALA A 100 -19.35 -10.49 -13.12
C ALA A 100 -19.80 -9.08 -12.66
N GLU A 101 -19.20 -8.42 -11.66
CA GLU A 101 -19.59 -7.05 -11.28
C GLU A 101 -18.66 -5.93 -11.80
N ALA A 102 -17.46 -6.28 -12.27
CA ALA A 102 -16.54 -5.31 -12.90
C ALA A 102 -17.08 -4.75 -14.23
N GLU A 103 -17.84 -5.54 -15.00
CA GLU A 103 -18.43 -5.10 -16.28
C GLU A 103 -19.57 -4.08 -16.11
N LYS A 104 -20.23 -4.01 -14.95
CA LYS A 104 -21.36 -3.09 -14.73
C LYS A 104 -20.98 -1.71 -14.20
N LYS A 105 -19.85 -1.57 -13.48
CA LYS A 105 -19.49 -0.29 -12.84
C LYS A 105 -18.53 0.58 -13.66
N TYR A 106 -17.77 0.00 -14.59
CA TYR A 106 -16.81 0.74 -15.42
C TYR A 106 -16.83 0.27 -16.89
N PRO A 107 -17.89 0.54 -17.66
CA PRO A 107 -18.04 0.04 -19.03
C PRO A 107 -16.99 0.58 -20.03
N ASN A 108 -16.17 1.56 -19.63
CA ASN A 108 -15.18 2.21 -20.51
C ASN A 108 -13.72 1.90 -20.14
N LEU A 109 -13.44 0.92 -19.28
CA LEU A 109 -12.09 0.36 -19.15
C LEU A 109 -11.90 -0.80 -20.15
N ILE A 110 -12.21 -0.54 -21.41
CA ILE A 110 -11.63 -1.29 -22.52
C ILE A 110 -10.88 -0.25 -23.35
N VAL A 111 -9.55 -0.33 -23.34
CA VAL A 111 -8.71 0.33 -24.32
C VAL A 111 -7.68 -0.72 -24.76
N PRO A 112 -7.35 -0.73 -26.07
CA PRO A 112 -7.29 -1.90 -26.96
C PRO A 112 -6.15 -2.89 -26.73
#